data_AF-A0A1F5YUW8-F1
#
_entry.id   AF-A0A1F5YUW8-F1
#
_cell.length_a   1.000
_cell.length_b   1.000
_cell.length_c   1.000
_cell.angle_alpha   90.00
_cell.angle_beta   90.00
_cell.angle_gamma   90.00
#
_symmetry.space_group_name_H-M   'P 1'
#
loop_
_entity.id
_entity.type
_entity.pdbx_description
1 polymer ?
#
loop_
_entity_poly.entity_id
_entity_poly.type
_entity_poly.pdbx_seq_one_letter_code
_entity_poly.pdbx_strand_id
1 'polypeptide(L)'
;MTKHRIFIPILIVIVIIILIVSYSILFGKRKGMEDGGKQPGNGAEVTVTRIPITPAIEAEYSGDLIDELNESPKAEYKYILSSGEEITIKIPRGVDPPPLAVVERMYQKRRE
;
A
#
# COMPACT_ATOMS: atom_id res chain seq x y z
N MET A 1 37.30 29.10 29.75
CA MET A 1 37.24 27.61 29.84
C MET A 1 35.80 27.13 30.08
N THR A 2 34.90 27.26 29.11
CA THR A 2 33.49 26.81 29.28
C THR A 2 32.83 26.25 28.02
N LYS A 3 33.43 26.44 26.83
CA LYS A 3 32.86 25.93 25.57
C LYS A 3 32.61 24.42 25.61
N HIS A 4 33.55 23.63 26.13
CA HIS A 4 33.42 22.17 26.23
C HIS A 4 32.23 21.69 27.08
N ARG A 5 31.82 22.47 28.10
CA ARG A 5 30.70 22.08 28.98
C ARG A 5 29.35 22.09 28.27
N ILE A 6 29.22 22.87 27.20
CA ILE A 6 28.00 22.94 26.38
C ILE A 6 28.05 21.92 25.23
N PHE A 7 29.24 21.62 24.69
CA PHE A 7 29.37 20.64 23.61
C PHE A 7 29.14 19.19 24.07
N ILE A 8 29.48 18.85 25.32
CA ILE A 8 29.28 17.50 25.87
C ILE A 8 27.81 17.05 25.82
N PRO A 9 26.83 17.81 26.36
CA PRO A 9 25.43 17.38 26.29
C PRO A 9 24.89 17.36 24.85
N ILE A 10 25.33 18.28 23.99
CA ILE A 10 24.94 18.29 22.57
C ILE A 10 25.44 17.03 21.86
N LEU A 11 26.69 16.63 22.12
CA LEU A 11 27.29 15.43 21.53
C LEU A 11 26.59 14.16 22.01
N ILE A 12 26.21 14.09 23.30
CA ILE A 12 25.42 12.97 23.83
C ILE A 12 24.06 12.86 23.12
N VAL A 13 23.36 13.98 22.91
CA VAL A 13 22.08 13.99 22.19
C VAL A 13 22.24 13.50 20.75
N ILE A 14 23.28 13.95 20.05
CA ILE A 14 23.56 13.50 18.67
C ILE A 14 23.82 11.99 18.63
N VAL A 15 24.62 11.46 19.56
CA VAL A 15 24.89 10.01 19.64
C VAL A 15 23.61 9.22 19.89
N ILE A 16 22.73 9.69 20.77
CA ILE A 16 21.43 9.05 21.03
C ILE A 16 20.56 9.04 19.76
N ILE A 17 20.51 10.15 19.02
CA ILE A 17 19.75 10.21 17.76
C ILE A 17 20.30 9.20 16.74
N ILE A 18 21.62 9.10 16.59
CA ILE A 18 22.26 8.12 15.68
C ILE A 18 21.93 6.68 16.11
N LEU A 19 21.91 6.39 17.42
CA LEU A 19 21.53 5.08 17.93
C LEU A 19 20.06 4.75 17.63
N ILE A 20 19.14 5.70 17.80
CA ILE A 20 17.71 5.51 17.48
C ILE A 20 17.52 5.25 15.97
N VAL A 21 18.19 6.04 15.12
CA VAL A 21 18.09 5.90 13.66
C VAL A 21 18.69 4.57 13.20
N SER A 22 19.88 4.21 13.69
CA SER A 22 20.53 2.93 13.35
C SER A 22 19.71 1.73 13.82
N TYR A 23 19.13 1.79 15.04
CA TYR A 23 18.19 0.78 15.53
C TYR A 23 16.94 0.68 14.64
N SER A 24 16.37 1.82 14.23
CA SER A 24 15.20 1.86 13.34
C SER A 24 15.51 1.29 11.95
N ILE A 25 16.71 1.48 11.42
CA ILE A 25 17.13 0.89 10.14
C ILE A 25 17.38 -0.62 10.29
N LEU A 26 18.03 -1.04 11.38
CA LEU A 26 18.44 -2.43 11.60
C LEU A 26 17.25 -3.33 12.00
N PHE A 27 16.33 -2.82 12.83
CA PHE A 27 15.18 -3.57 13.35
C PHE A 27 13.85 -3.19 12.69
N GLY A 28 13.71 -1.97 12.15
CA GLY A 28 12.52 -1.55 11.40
C GLY A 28 12.39 -2.19 10.03
N LYS A 29 13.47 -2.77 9.47
CA LYS A 29 13.41 -3.60 8.25
C LYS A 29 12.76 -4.98 8.46
N ARG A 30 12.43 -5.39 9.69
CA ARG A 30 11.71 -6.66 9.93
C ARG A 30 10.22 -6.62 9.63
N LYS A 31 9.67 -5.50 9.14
CA LYS A 31 8.25 -5.38 8.75
C LYS A 31 7.99 -5.22 7.25
N GLY A 32 8.96 -5.57 6.41
CA GLY A 32 8.82 -5.47 4.94
C GLY A 32 9.72 -6.41 4.14
N MET A 33 10.16 -7.54 4.70
CA MET A 33 10.87 -8.60 3.98
C MET A 33 10.01 -9.86 3.90
N GLU A 34 8.95 -9.80 3.09
CA GLU A 34 8.45 -10.95 2.34
C GLU A 34 9.00 -10.87 0.90
N ASP A 35 10.32 -10.71 0.75
CA ASP A 35 11.01 -11.05 -0.49
C ASP A 35 11.22 -12.58 -0.50
N GLY A 36 10.11 -13.28 -0.76
CA GLY A 36 10.10 -14.69 -1.11
C GLY A 36 10.53 -14.89 -2.56
N GLY A 37 11.83 -14.67 -2.84
CA GLY A 37 12.43 -15.09 -4.09
C GLY A 37 12.39 -16.62 -4.24
N LYS A 38 11.39 -17.15 -4.94
CA LYS A 38 11.42 -18.49 -5.58
C LYS A 38 10.54 -18.49 -6.84
N GLN A 39 11.16 -18.17 -7.97
CA GLN A 39 10.83 -18.82 -9.24
C GLN A 39 11.79 -20.02 -9.35
N PRO A 40 11.29 -21.26 -9.46
CA PRO A 40 11.40 -21.95 -10.74
C PRO A 40 10.16 -22.79 -11.08
N GLY A 41 9.97 -23.02 -12.39
CA GLY A 41 8.74 -23.57 -12.95
C GLY A 41 8.50 -25.05 -12.70
N ASN A 42 7.26 -25.47 -12.96
CA ASN A 42 6.98 -26.70 -13.68
C ASN A 42 5.54 -26.69 -14.20
N GLY A 43 5.36 -27.23 -15.40
CA GLY A 43 4.12 -27.22 -16.14
C GLY A 43 2.93 -27.77 -15.37
N ALA A 44 1.86 -26.99 -15.35
CA ALA A 44 0.51 -27.52 -15.41
C ALA A 44 -0.21 -26.64 -16.43
N GLU A 45 -0.41 -27.18 -17.63
CA GLU A 45 -1.53 -26.77 -18.47
C GLU A 45 -2.80 -26.93 -17.63
N VAL A 46 -3.21 -25.87 -16.95
CA VAL A 46 -4.60 -25.77 -16.51
C VAL A 46 -5.33 -25.23 -17.72
N THR A 47 -5.96 -26.12 -18.46
CA THR A 47 -6.97 -25.78 -19.45
C THR A 47 -8.08 -25.03 -18.71
N VAL A 48 -7.94 -23.71 -18.58
CA VAL A 48 -8.99 -22.84 -18.05
C VAL A 48 -10.06 -22.80 -19.11
N THR A 49 -11.04 -23.70 -18.99
CA THR A 49 -12.32 -23.58 -19.67
C THR A 49 -12.91 -22.23 -19.26
N ARG A 50 -12.66 -21.19 -20.07
CA ARG A 50 -13.35 -19.91 -19.98
C ARG A 50 -14.81 -20.18 -20.29
N ILE A 51 -15.59 -20.47 -19.27
CA ILE A 51 -17.03 -20.26 -19.34
C ILE A 51 -17.19 -18.75 -19.13
N PRO A 52 -17.56 -17.96 -20.15
CA PRO A 52 -17.99 -16.60 -19.92
C PRO A 52 -19.31 -16.69 -19.15
N ILE A 53 -19.23 -16.72 -17.82
CA ILE A 53 -20.33 -16.30 -16.97
C ILE A 53 -20.43 -14.79 -17.14
N THR A 54 -21.05 -14.39 -18.24
CA THR A 54 -21.65 -13.05 -18.36
C THR A 54 -22.66 -12.98 -17.21
N PRO A 55 -22.49 -12.12 -16.19
CA PRO A 55 -23.49 -12.00 -15.16
C PRO A 55 -24.76 -11.47 -15.83
N ALA A 56 -25.76 -12.34 -15.95
CA ALA A 56 -27.08 -11.99 -16.45
C ALA A 56 -27.89 -11.33 -15.34
N ILE A 57 -27.39 -10.23 -14.77
CA ILE A 57 -28.22 -9.33 -13.97
C ILE A 57 -27.69 -7.91 -14.20
N GLU A 58 -28.45 -7.10 -14.92
CA GLU A 58 -28.51 -5.66 -14.66
C GLU A 58 -29.00 -5.53 -13.21
N ALA A 59 -28.09 -5.70 -12.25
CA ALA A 59 -28.42 -5.59 -10.85
C ALA A 59 -28.76 -4.13 -10.62
N GLU A 60 -30.05 -3.85 -10.54
CA GLU A 60 -30.61 -2.61 -10.06
C GLU A 60 -29.95 -2.35 -8.70
N TYR A 61 -28.91 -1.51 -8.69
CA TYR A 61 -28.18 -1.16 -7.47
C TYR A 61 -29.16 -0.40 -6.58
N SER A 62 -29.81 -1.12 -5.67
CA SER A 62 -30.66 -0.53 -4.63
C SER A 62 -29.79 0.42 -3.81
N GLY A 63 -30.21 1.68 -3.68
CA GLY A 63 -29.46 2.73 -2.96
C GLY A 63 -29.02 2.30 -1.56
N ASP A 64 -29.82 1.45 -0.90
CA ASP A 64 -29.55 0.86 0.41
C ASP A 64 -28.18 0.14 0.50
N LEU A 65 -27.70 -0.49 -0.59
CA LEU A 65 -26.40 -1.19 -0.62
C LEU A 65 -25.23 -0.21 -0.70
N ILE A 66 -25.41 0.95 -1.33
CA ILE A 66 -24.37 1.98 -1.45
C ILE A 66 -24.18 2.67 -0.10
N ASP A 67 -25.27 2.90 0.62
CA ASP A 67 -25.25 3.49 1.95
C ASP A 67 -24.55 2.56 2.95
N GLU A 68 -24.84 1.26 2.93
CA GLU A 68 -24.15 0.25 3.75
C GLU A 68 -22.64 0.16 3.43
N LEU A 69 -22.25 0.23 2.14
CA LEU A 69 -20.84 0.29 1.73
C LEU A 69 -20.13 1.57 2.21
N ASN A 70 -20.88 2.67 2.33
CA ASN A 70 -20.33 3.93 2.78
C ASN A 70 -20.10 3.97 4.29
N GLU A 71 -20.97 3.34 5.07
CA GLU A 71 -20.86 3.19 6.52
C GLU A 71 -19.86 2.11 6.94
N SER A 72 -19.58 1.17 6.05
CA SER A 72 -18.61 0.09 6.28
C SER A 72 -17.20 0.62 6.60
N PRO A 73 -16.45 -0.04 7.51
CA PRO A 73 -15.07 0.35 7.81
C PRO A 73 -14.20 0.23 6.55
N LYS A 74 -13.62 1.35 6.12
CA LYS A 74 -12.76 1.45 4.93
C LYS A 74 -11.30 1.27 5.32
N ALA A 75 -10.55 0.49 4.53
CA ALA A 75 -9.10 0.40 4.58
C ALA A 75 -8.48 1.43 3.63
N GLU A 76 -7.36 2.01 4.04
CA GLU A 76 -6.64 3.03 3.25
C GLU A 76 -5.46 2.38 2.53
N TYR A 77 -5.41 2.55 1.21
CA TYR A 77 -4.34 2.04 0.36
C TYR A 77 -3.62 3.20 -0.29
N LYS A 78 -2.29 3.24 -0.14
CA LYS A 78 -1.43 4.25 -0.74
C LYS A 78 -0.79 3.71 -2.01
N TYR A 79 -0.88 4.49 -3.08
CA TYR A 79 -0.26 4.19 -4.37
C TYR A 79 0.66 5.34 -4.75
N ILE A 80 1.82 5.00 -5.30
CA ILE A 80 2.72 5.95 -5.94
C ILE A 80 2.51 5.77 -7.43
N LEU A 81 1.99 6.81 -8.09
CA LEU A 81 1.78 6.82 -9.52
C LEU A 81 3.14 6.92 -10.25
N SER A 82 3.17 6.51 -11.52
CA SER A 82 4.33 6.68 -12.41
C SER A 82 4.76 8.14 -12.58
N SER A 83 3.88 9.10 -12.29
CA SER A 83 4.21 10.53 -12.23
C SER A 83 5.00 10.94 -10.98
N GLY A 84 5.16 10.03 -10.00
CA GLY A 84 5.71 10.33 -8.67
C GLY A 84 4.69 10.91 -7.69
N GLU A 85 3.41 11.00 -8.07
CA GLU A 85 2.35 11.52 -7.23
C GLU A 85 1.78 10.43 -6.31
N GLU A 86 1.67 10.74 -5.02
CA GLU A 86 1.07 9.84 -4.03
C GLU A 86 -0.45 10.03 -3.97
N ILE A 87 -1.18 8.93 -4.13
CA ILE A 87 -2.64 8.92 -3.99
C ILE A 87 -3.07 7.92 -2.94
N THR A 88 -4.13 8.26 -2.21
CA THR A 88 -4.73 7.39 -1.21
C THR A 88 -6.16 7.06 -1.63
N ILE A 89 -6.49 5.78 -1.74
CA ILE A 89 -7.85 5.32 -2.00
C ILE A 89 -8.39 4.57 -0.78
N LYS A 90 -9.69 4.74 -0.53
CA LYS A 90 -10.40 4.11 0.59
C LYS A 90 -11.30 3.02 0.03
N ILE A 91 -11.07 1.78 0.45
CA ILE A 91 -11.77 0.60 -0.05
C ILE A 91 -12.41 -0.13 1.13
N PRO A 92 -13.65 -0.62 1.03
CA PRO A 92 -14.25 -1.47 2.05
C PRO A 92 -13.36 -2.67 2.41
N ARG A 93 -13.33 -3.06 3.69
CA ARG A 93 -12.59 -4.26 4.13
C ARG A 93 -13.14 -5.52 3.46
N GLY A 94 -12.25 -6.43 3.08
CA GLY A 94 -12.62 -7.70 2.42
C GLY A 94 -12.73 -7.62 0.90
N VAL A 95 -12.51 -6.44 0.31
CA VAL A 95 -12.37 -6.26 -1.14
C VAL A 95 -10.88 -6.10 -1.47
N ASP A 96 -10.42 -6.84 -2.48
CA ASP A 96 -9.04 -6.73 -2.93
C ASP A 96 -8.76 -5.35 -3.54
N PRO A 97 -7.62 -4.73 -3.20
CA PRO A 97 -7.26 -3.43 -3.75
C PRO A 97 -6.99 -3.53 -5.26
N PRO A 98 -7.40 -2.52 -6.06
CA PRO A 98 -7.13 -2.51 -7.49
C PRO A 98 -5.63 -2.43 -7.77
N PRO A 99 -5.15 -3.00 -8.90
CA PRO A 99 -3.75 -2.93 -9.28
C PRO A 99 -3.37 -1.50 -9.71
N LEU A 100 -2.11 -1.10 -9.50
CA LEU A 100 -1.58 0.24 -9.79
C LEU A 100 -1.94 0.73 -11.21
N ALA A 101 -1.81 -0.13 -12.22
CA ALA A 101 -2.11 0.19 -13.62
C ALA A 101 -3.57 0.62 -13.84
N VAL A 102 -4.52 0.06 -13.07
CA VAL A 102 -5.94 0.46 -13.13
C VAL A 102 -6.13 1.80 -12.43
N VAL A 103 -5.47 2.00 -11.28
CA VAL A 103 -5.56 3.25 -10.52
C VAL A 103 -5.00 4.43 -11.34
N GLU A 104 -3.89 4.23 -12.04
CA GLU A 104 -3.30 5.23 -12.94
C GLU A 104 -4.23 5.61 -14.09
N ARG A 105 -4.83 4.64 -14.77
CA ARG A 105 -5.79 4.90 -15.86
C ARG A 105 -7.00 5.69 -15.37
N MET A 106 -7.53 5.32 -14.20
CA MET A 106 -8.65 6.02 -13.58
C MET A 106 -8.28 7.44 -13.15
N TYR A 107 -7.05 7.64 -12.67
CA TYR A 107 -6.54 8.95 -12.29
C TYR A 107 -6.34 9.87 -13.52
N GLN A 108 -5.76 9.34 -14.60
CA GLN A 108 -5.59 10.07 -15.86
C GLN A 108 -6.94 10.50 -16.45
N LYS A 109 -7.92 9.58 -16.49
CA LYS A 109 -9.28 9.86 -16.98
C LYS A 109 -10.04 10.94 -16.20
N ARG A 110 -9.68 11.21 -14.94
CA ARG A 110 -10.27 12.31 -14.15
C ARG A 110 -9.64 13.68 -14.44
N ARG A 111 -8.45 13.71 -15.04
CA ARG A 111 -7.73 14.95 -15.36
C ARG A 111 -8.01 15.46 -16.78
N GLU A 112 -8.49 14.58 -17.67
CA GLU A 112 -9.05 14.94 -18.97
C GLU A 112 -10.45 15.56 -18.80
#